data_AF-A0A074RK75-F1
#
_entry.id   AF-A0A074RK75-F1
#
_cell.length_a   1.000
_cell.length_b   1.000
_cell.length_c   1.000
_cell.angle_alpha   90.00
_cell.angle_beta   90.00
_cell.angle_gamma   90.00
#
_symmetry.space_group_name_H-M   'P 1'
#
loop_
_entity.id
_entity.type
_entity.pdbx_description
1 polymer ?
#
loop_
_entity_poly.entity_id
_entity_poly.type
_entity_poly.pdbx_seq_one_letter_code
_entity_poly.pdbx_strand_id
1 'polypeptide(L)'
;MAQFIDVNNPTTIKWTATTSQIGARTLRIRTTSFYNGGRPSVQVNNWTSSTPAAPTKIDSRGVTRGTWRGLNQMYEYSILSGMLVAGSNTITITIVSGSGGNDFLSPSVVYDSIELY
;
A
#
# COMPACT_ATOMS: atom_id res chain seq x y z
N MET A 1 11.11 0.26 4.27
CA MET A 1 11.22 0.74 2.87
C MET A 1 10.38 -0.08 1.89
N ALA A 2 10.39 -1.41 1.98
CA ALA A 2 9.69 -2.30 1.06
C ALA A 2 8.81 -3.27 1.84
N GLN A 3 7.78 -3.78 1.18
CA GLN A 3 6.86 -4.76 1.75
C GLN A 3 6.69 -5.93 0.80
N PHE A 4 6.83 -7.14 1.33
CA PHE A 4 6.81 -8.42 0.63
C PHE A 4 5.69 -9.27 1.22
N ILE A 5 4.94 -9.96 0.36
CA ILE A 5 3.78 -10.77 0.78
C ILE A 5 4.17 -11.82 1.84
N ASP A 6 5.36 -12.43 1.70
CA ASP A 6 5.80 -13.57 2.51
C ASP A 6 6.77 -13.20 3.65
N VAL A 7 7.06 -11.91 3.87
CA VAL A 7 8.06 -11.48 4.89
C VAL A 7 7.46 -10.56 5.94
N ASN A 8 6.77 -9.50 5.51
CA ASN A 8 6.35 -8.42 6.41
C ASN A 8 4.99 -7.83 6.05
N ASN A 9 4.13 -8.64 5.45
CA ASN A 9 2.75 -8.28 5.17
C ASN A 9 1.89 -8.53 6.43
N PRO A 10 1.01 -7.60 6.85
CA PRO A 10 0.78 -6.25 6.34
C PRO A 10 1.59 -5.16 7.07
N THR A 11 1.61 -3.94 6.50
CA THR A 11 2.02 -2.72 7.23
C THR A 11 0.80 -2.11 7.93
N THR A 12 0.94 -1.74 9.21
CA THR A 12 -0.12 -1.08 9.99
C THR A 12 0.30 0.33 10.37
N ILE A 13 -0.56 1.31 10.10
CA ILE A 13 -0.39 2.72 10.47
C ILE A 13 -1.50 3.08 11.45
N LYS A 14 -1.12 3.64 12.61
CA LYS A 14 -2.07 4.13 13.62
C LYS A 14 -1.87 5.62 13.81
N TRP A 15 -2.97 6.37 13.88
CA TRP A 15 -2.94 7.80 14.17
C TRP A 15 -4.18 8.23 14.95
N THR A 16 -4.12 9.44 15.49
CA THR A 16 -5.25 10.09 16.15
C THR A 16 -5.77 11.22 15.26
N ALA A 17 -7.08 11.27 15.04
CA ALA A 17 -7.74 12.33 14.28
C ALA A 17 -8.61 13.21 15.19
N THR A 18 -8.66 14.50 14.91
CA THR A 18 -9.63 15.42 15.52
C THR A 18 -10.98 15.35 14.79
N THR A 19 -12.03 15.93 15.38
CA THR A 19 -13.36 16.02 14.74
C THR A 19 -13.35 16.80 13.41
N SER A 20 -12.39 17.71 13.18
CA SER A 20 -12.24 18.40 11.89
C SER A 20 -11.53 17.56 10.82
N GLN A 21 -10.97 16.41 11.19
CA GLN A 21 -10.17 15.55 10.32
C GLN A 21 -10.92 14.30 9.80
N ILE A 22 -12.17 14.06 10.22
CA ILE A 22 -12.92 12.83 9.92
C ILE A 22 -13.83 12.91 8.68
N GLY A 23 -13.76 14.00 7.92
CA GLY A 23 -14.47 14.13 6.64
C GLY A 23 -13.95 13.16 5.58
N ALA A 24 -14.48 13.26 4.36
CA ALA A 24 -13.93 12.50 3.23
C ALA A 24 -12.45 12.87 2.99
N ARG A 25 -11.61 11.86 2.74
CA ARG A 25 -10.16 11.99 2.56
C ARG A 25 -9.69 11.13 1.40
N THR A 26 -8.51 11.42 0.90
CA THR A 26 -7.80 10.56 -0.05
C THR A 26 -6.54 10.02 0.61
N LEU A 27 -6.42 8.69 0.67
CA LEU A 27 -5.15 8.05 0.97
C LEU A 27 -4.40 7.85 -0.35
N ARG A 28 -3.20 8.42 -0.45
CA ARG A 28 -2.30 8.22 -1.58
C ARG A 28 -1.10 7.39 -1.14
N ILE A 29 -0.85 6.31 -1.87
CA ILE A 29 0.35 5.48 -1.72
C ILE A 29 1.13 5.56 -3.04
N ARG A 30 2.34 6.09 -2.98
CA ARG A 30 3.29 6.08 -4.10
C ARG A 30 4.33 5.00 -3.86
N THR A 31 4.67 4.27 -4.92
CA THR A 31 5.72 3.24 -4.89
C THR A 31 6.73 3.51 -5.99
N THR A 32 8.01 3.32 -5.72
CA THR A 32 9.08 3.53 -6.70
C THR A 32 9.24 2.34 -7.65
N SER A 33 9.07 1.13 -7.12
CA SER A 33 9.14 -0.13 -7.87
C SER A 33 8.25 -1.21 -7.25
N PHE A 34 8.04 -2.29 -8.00
CA PHE A 34 7.33 -3.48 -7.56
C PHE A 34 8.01 -4.73 -8.12
N TYR A 35 7.68 -5.90 -7.57
CA TYR A 35 8.09 -7.21 -8.09
C TYR A 35 6.89 -8.17 -8.14
N ASN A 36 6.85 -9.05 -9.14
CA ASN A 36 5.82 -10.05 -9.36
C ASN A 36 4.38 -9.52 -9.21
N GLY A 37 4.11 -8.31 -9.70
CA GLY A 37 2.78 -7.70 -9.70
C GLY A 37 2.28 -7.26 -8.31
N GLY A 38 3.17 -7.09 -7.33
CA GLY A 38 2.82 -6.54 -6.03
C GLY A 38 2.16 -5.17 -6.15
N ARG A 39 1.02 -4.98 -5.49
CA ARG A 39 0.34 -3.69 -5.34
C ARG A 39 -0.39 -3.61 -4.00
N PRO A 40 -0.57 -2.42 -3.43
CA PRO A 40 -1.26 -2.26 -2.16
C PRO A 40 -2.78 -2.47 -2.30
N SER A 41 -3.39 -3.04 -1.28
CA SER A 41 -4.81 -3.03 -0.97
C SER A 41 -4.95 -2.51 0.45
N VAL A 42 -5.96 -1.68 0.71
CA VAL A 42 -6.05 -0.92 1.95
C VAL A 42 -7.30 -1.29 2.74
N GLN A 43 -7.16 -1.39 4.05
CA GLN A 43 -8.26 -1.31 5.00
C GLN A 43 -8.08 -0.07 5.89
N VAL A 44 -9.15 0.69 6.10
CA VAL A 44 -9.22 1.84 7.00
C VAL A 44 -10.32 1.60 8.00
N ASN A 45 -9.96 1.37 9.26
CA ASN A 45 -10.90 0.92 10.29
C ASN A 45 -11.72 -0.30 9.77
N ASN A 46 -13.03 -0.13 9.57
CA ASN A 46 -13.93 -1.18 9.08
C ASN A 46 -14.18 -1.13 7.56
N TRP A 47 -13.58 -0.17 6.84
CA TRP A 47 -13.72 -0.03 5.39
C TRP A 47 -12.56 -0.69 4.66
N THR A 48 -12.85 -1.43 3.59
CA THR A 48 -11.84 -2.06 2.73
C THR A 48 -11.94 -1.51 1.32
N SER A 49 -10.81 -1.18 0.71
CA SER A 49 -10.74 -0.69 -0.66
C SER A 49 -11.00 -1.81 -1.67
N SER A 50 -11.31 -1.44 -2.91
CA SER A 50 -11.13 -2.35 -4.05
C SER A 50 -9.64 -2.66 -4.23
N THR A 51 -9.34 -3.82 -4.83
CA THR A 51 -7.97 -4.20 -5.19
C THR A 51 -7.58 -3.58 -6.53
N PRO A 52 -6.46 -2.81 -6.61
CA PRO A 52 -5.98 -2.28 -7.88
C PRO A 52 -5.60 -3.39 -8.87
N ALA A 53 -5.72 -3.07 -10.16
CA ALA A 53 -5.19 -3.91 -11.24
C ALA A 53 -3.68 -4.13 -11.05
N ALA A 54 -3.17 -5.26 -11.55
CA ALA A 54 -1.74 -5.53 -11.51
C ALA A 54 -0.98 -4.49 -12.36
N PRO A 55 0.15 -3.95 -11.87
CA PRO A 55 0.95 -2.99 -12.62
C PRO A 55 1.64 -3.63 -13.83
N THR A 56 2.02 -2.80 -14.81
CA THR A 56 2.70 -3.24 -16.04
C THR A 56 4.00 -3.98 -15.74
N LYS A 57 4.03 -5.27 -16.05
CA LYS A 57 5.12 -6.21 -15.72
C LYS A 57 6.49 -5.68 -16.12
N ILE A 58 7.43 -5.71 -15.17
CA ILE A 58 8.86 -5.49 -15.39
C ILE A 58 9.54 -6.82 -15.08
N ASP A 59 10.03 -7.52 -16.09
CA ASP A 59 10.63 -8.86 -15.97
C ASP A 59 12.05 -8.81 -15.44
N SER A 60 12.21 -8.30 -14.22
CA SER A 60 13.50 -8.18 -13.54
C SER A 60 13.36 -8.24 -12.02
N ARG A 61 14.37 -8.81 -11.36
CA ARG A 61 14.57 -8.58 -9.92
C ARG A 61 14.99 -7.13 -9.68
N GLY A 62 14.45 -6.50 -8.64
CA GLY A 62 14.71 -5.11 -8.28
C GLY A 62 15.38 -4.98 -6.91
N VAL A 63 14.57 -4.85 -5.87
CA VAL A 63 14.99 -4.57 -4.49
C VAL A 63 16.08 -5.50 -3.95
N THR A 64 16.07 -6.79 -4.34
CA THR A 64 17.11 -7.77 -3.95
C THR A 64 18.44 -7.63 -4.70
N ARG A 65 18.58 -6.62 -5.57
CA ARG A 65 19.78 -6.33 -6.37
C ARG A 65 20.23 -4.87 -6.19
N GLY A 66 19.83 -4.23 -5.09
CA GLY A 66 20.27 -2.88 -4.75
C GLY A 66 19.63 -1.76 -5.58
N THR A 67 18.60 -2.04 -6.39
CA THR A 67 17.84 -1.01 -7.09
C THR A 67 16.44 -0.85 -6.50
N TRP A 68 15.93 0.37 -6.58
CA TRP A 68 14.58 0.76 -6.16
C TRP A 68 13.83 1.50 -7.27
N ARG A 69 14.49 1.84 -8.39
CA ARG A 69 13.86 2.55 -9.50
C ARG A 69 13.08 1.59 -10.38
N GLY A 70 11.79 1.87 -10.55
CA GLY A 70 10.90 1.21 -11.48
C GLY A 70 10.02 2.25 -12.18
N LEU A 71 8.77 1.86 -12.48
CA LEU A 71 7.82 2.69 -13.22
C LEU A 71 7.00 3.65 -12.35
N ASN A 72 7.38 3.88 -11.08
CA ASN A 72 6.69 4.78 -10.14
C ASN A 72 5.15 4.68 -10.18
N GLN A 73 4.56 3.83 -9.36
CA GLN A 73 3.10 3.67 -9.34
C GLN A 73 2.47 4.57 -8.28
N MET A 74 1.30 5.12 -8.60
CA MET A 74 0.48 5.91 -7.69
C MET A 74 -0.87 5.22 -7.49
N TYR A 75 -1.22 4.96 -6.24
CA TYR A 75 -2.49 4.36 -5.85
C TYR A 75 -3.24 5.38 -4.98
N GLU A 76 -4.44 5.76 -5.40
CA GLU A 76 -5.31 6.67 -4.65
C GLU A 76 -6.58 5.95 -4.21
N TYR A 77 -6.94 6.15 -2.94
CA TYR A 77 -8.07 5.52 -2.30
C TYR A 77 -8.97 6.59 -1.70
N SER A 78 -10.18 6.73 -2.25
CA SER A 78 -11.20 7.63 -1.72
C SER A 78 -11.83 7.03 -0.47
N ILE A 79 -11.61 7.68 0.67
CA ILE A 79 -12.20 7.33 1.96
C ILE A 79 -13.40 8.26 2.15
N LEU A 80 -14.60 7.69 2.14
CA LEU A 80 -15.85 8.44 2.32
C LEU A 80 -15.99 8.94 3.76
N SER A 81 -16.79 10.00 3.94
CA SER A 81 -17.13 10.51 5.28
C SER A 81 -17.78 9.41 6.13
N GLY A 82 -17.44 9.36 7.42
CA GLY A 82 -17.93 8.34 8.36
C GLY A 82 -17.06 7.09 8.47
N MET A 83 -16.02 6.94 7.64
CA MET A 83 -15.05 5.84 7.75
C MET A 83 -13.94 6.15 8.76
N LEU A 84 -13.68 7.42 9.03
CA LEU A 84 -12.74 7.89 10.04
C LEU A 84 -13.50 8.28 11.31
N VAL A 85 -12.87 8.09 12.47
CA VAL A 85 -13.43 8.44 13.78
C VAL A 85 -12.56 9.49 14.46
N ALA A 86 -13.16 10.32 15.31
CA ALA A 86 -12.38 11.16 16.21
C ALA A 86 -11.70 10.26 17.23
N GLY A 87 -10.40 10.47 17.48
CA GLY A 87 -9.59 9.53 18.25
C GLY A 87 -8.80 8.58 17.36
N SER A 88 -8.62 7.33 17.81
CA SER A 88 -7.70 6.38 17.18
C SER A 88 -8.27 5.80 15.89
N ASN A 89 -7.48 5.86 14.81
CA ASN A 89 -7.75 5.24 13.53
C ASN A 89 -6.61 4.31 13.14
N THR A 90 -6.92 3.30 12.33
CA THR A 90 -5.95 2.33 11.82
C THR A 90 -6.09 2.18 10.30
N ILE A 91 -4.96 2.25 9.61
CA ILE A 91 -4.80 1.86 8.20
C ILE A 91 -3.98 0.58 8.17
N THR A 92 -4.46 -0.43 7.46
CA THR A 92 -3.71 -1.65 7.16
C THR A 92 -3.46 -1.70 5.66
N ILE A 93 -2.19 -1.70 5.27
CA ILE A 93 -1.75 -1.81 3.87
C ILE A 93 -1.27 -3.24 3.65
N THR A 94 -1.96 -3.97 2.80
CA THR A 94 -1.63 -5.35 2.42
C THR A 94 -1.13 -5.35 0.99
N ILE A 95 0.05 -5.92 0.73
CA ILE A 95 0.48 -6.17 -0.65
C ILE A 95 -0.22 -7.44 -1.14
N VAL A 96 -0.76 -7.36 -2.34
CA VAL A 96 -1.47 -8.46 -2.99
C VAL A 96 -0.86 -8.75 -4.35
N SER A 97 -0.91 -10.01 -4.78
CA SER A 97 -0.50 -10.50 -6.11
C SER A 97 -1.26 -11.78 -6.45
N GLY A 98 -1.48 -12.04 -7.74
CA GLY A 98 -1.84 -13.38 -8.22
C GLY A 98 -0.62 -14.29 -8.41
N SER A 99 0.59 -13.74 -8.29
CA SER A 99 1.85 -14.47 -8.41
C SER A 99 2.31 -15.03 -7.07
N GLY A 100 3.09 -16.11 -7.10
CA GLY A 100 3.80 -16.65 -5.94
C GLY A 100 5.27 -16.23 -5.87
N GLY A 101 5.96 -16.75 -4.86
CA GLY A 101 7.39 -16.57 -4.60
C GLY A 101 7.67 -16.68 -3.11
N ASN A 102 8.92 -16.95 -2.76
CA ASN A 102 9.33 -17.18 -1.36
C ASN A 102 10.13 -15.99 -0.83
N ASP A 103 9.94 -15.64 0.44
CA ASP A 103 10.69 -14.61 1.14
C ASP A 103 10.78 -13.30 0.32
N PHE A 104 11.99 -12.82 0.04
CA PHE A 104 12.27 -11.59 -0.71
C PHE A 104 12.06 -11.70 -2.23
N LEU A 105 11.73 -12.90 -2.72
CA LEU A 105 11.25 -13.14 -4.09
C LEU A 105 9.73 -13.34 -4.14
N SER A 106 9.03 -13.20 -3.01
CA SER A 106 7.59 -13.02 -3.03
C SER A 106 7.23 -11.64 -3.62
N PRO A 107 5.99 -11.46 -4.12
CA PRO A 107 5.55 -10.18 -4.68
C PRO A 107 5.72 -9.05 -3.67
N SER A 108 6.15 -7.89 -4.16
CA SER A 108 6.55 -6.79 -3.28
C SER A 108 6.40 -5.41 -3.91
N VAL A 109 6.45 -4.39 -3.06
CA VAL A 109 6.57 -2.98 -3.46
C VAL A 109 7.68 -2.30 -2.68
N VAL A 110 8.30 -1.28 -3.28
CA VAL A 110 9.15 -0.32 -2.58
C VAL A 110 8.39 1.00 -2.47
N TYR A 111 8.18 1.48 -1.25
CA TYR A 111 7.45 2.72 -1.00
C TYR A 111 8.26 3.95 -1.43
N ASP A 112 7.56 4.94 -1.95
CA ASP A 112 8.03 6.31 -2.12
C ASP A 112 7.47 7.17 -0.96
N SER A 113 6.14 7.31 -0.92
CA SER A 113 5.44 8.09 0.10
C SER A 113 4.04 7.54 0.38
N ILE A 114 3.55 7.84 1.59
CA ILE A 114 2.18 7.56 2.02
C ILE A 114 1.63 8.85 2.62
N GLU A 115 0.50 9.31 2.12
CA GLU A 115 -0.09 10.61 2.47
C GLU A 115 -1.61 10.48 2.60
N LEU A 116 -2.18 11.10 3.63
CA LEU A 116 -3.64 11.19 3.83
C LEU A 116 -4.01 12.68 3.87
N TYR A 117 -4.88 13.12 2.96
CA TYR A 117 -5.29 14.52 2.82
C TYR A 117 -6.78 14.67 2.56
#